data_AF-A0A1Y1M3W9-F1
#
_entry.id   AF-A0A1Y1M3W9-F1
#
_cell.length_a   1.000
_cell.length_b   1.000
_cell.length_c   1.000
_cell.angle_alpha   90.00
_cell.angle_beta   90.00
_cell.angle_gamma   90.00
#
_symmetry.space_group_name_H-M   'P 1'
#
loop_
_entity.id
_entity.type
_entity.pdbx_description
1 polymer ?
#
loop_
_entity_poly.entity_id
_entity_poly.type
_entity_poly.pdbx_seq_one_letter_code
_entity_poly.pdbx_strand_id
1 'polypeptide(L)'
;MSGHESYNCELEKKPNLKQICLSSMSDRAFNVYTEFYTHTQNICWFLRGQVWQEVMAENTVRFGRQLEVSAQNQEDILRAQRNSVELQEKLLHHGHALEKIMEEFYVSTQQHHHILSLMASNMKSLQSWLIGEFSWIDTIIFYVASSIFIIVITSTNRTSSARFPLWLLLILSVICERLIYLHVVHSYDKQVQEVHLAIAGYVEWVRKTFGVIALCVLLLSAFYYRNLNSLNNQLLHNIHEQQQVIMRQIVDLKMNREDDGLLIVQERSSKSPFTQSFASTPSVHVSKIYQDSPVTRSRYNLRGRSKVLDP
;
A
#
# COMPACT_ATOMS: atom_id res chain seq x y z
N MET A 1 107.06 -36.49 38.81
CA MET A 1 106.98 -35.26 38.03
C MET A 1 108.01 -35.38 36.92
N SER A 2 107.60 -35.43 35.65
CA SER A 2 108.58 -35.47 34.54
C SER A 2 109.46 -34.23 34.65
N GLY A 3 110.76 -34.41 34.86
CA GLY A 3 111.74 -33.34 35.13
C GLY A 3 112.06 -32.48 33.89
N HIS A 4 111.06 -32.13 33.10
CA HIS A 4 111.17 -31.29 31.92
C HIS A 4 110.62 -29.90 32.21
N GLU A 5 111.21 -28.88 31.59
CA GLU A 5 110.74 -27.50 31.65
C GLU A 5 109.31 -27.39 31.10
N SER A 6 108.41 -26.77 31.87
CA SER A 6 107.05 -26.49 31.42
C SER A 6 107.02 -25.16 30.67
N TYR A 7 106.60 -25.19 29.40
CA TYR A 7 106.45 -23.99 28.59
C TYR A 7 104.99 -23.52 28.64
N ASN A 8 104.74 -22.30 29.12
CA ASN A 8 103.38 -21.75 29.23
C ASN A 8 103.03 -20.92 27.97
N CYS A 9 102.86 -21.61 26.84
CA CYS A 9 102.41 -21.00 25.59
C CYS A 9 100.88 -20.99 25.54
N GLU A 10 100.24 -20.12 26.35
CA GLU A 10 98.79 -19.99 26.37
C GLU A 10 98.21 -19.69 24.98
N LEU A 11 97.14 -20.41 24.62
CA LEU A 11 96.50 -20.40 23.31
C LEU A 11 95.66 -19.13 23.01
N GLU A 12 95.47 -18.24 23.99
CA GLU A 12 94.63 -17.04 23.86
C GLU A 12 95.37 -15.77 23.41
N LYS A 13 96.70 -15.81 23.25
CA LYS A 13 97.46 -14.68 22.69
C LYS A 13 97.58 -14.75 21.17
N LYS A 14 97.55 -13.57 20.53
CA LYS A 14 97.65 -13.33 19.07
C LYS A 14 98.62 -14.32 18.37
N PRO A 15 98.34 -14.78 17.14
CA PRO A 15 99.07 -15.86 16.47
C PRO A 15 100.59 -15.67 16.45
N ASN A 16 101.05 -14.42 16.38
CA ASN A 16 102.46 -14.05 16.38
C ASN A 16 103.19 -14.42 17.68
N LEU A 17 102.52 -14.34 18.84
CA LEU A 17 103.10 -14.67 20.14
C LEU A 17 103.24 -16.18 20.35
N LYS A 18 102.29 -16.96 19.82
CA LYS A 18 102.37 -18.42 19.83
C LYS A 18 103.58 -18.91 19.03
N GLN A 19 103.81 -18.34 17.85
CA GLN A 19 104.95 -18.71 17.01
C GLN A 19 106.29 -18.43 17.69
N ILE A 20 106.45 -17.27 18.33
CA ILE A 20 107.66 -16.91 19.09
C ILE A 20 107.88 -17.90 20.24
N CYS A 21 106.83 -18.24 20.98
CA CYS A 21 106.91 -19.19 22.09
C CYS A 21 107.33 -20.59 21.62
N LEU A 22 106.75 -21.08 20.53
CA LEU A 22 107.11 -22.38 19.95
C LEU A 22 108.56 -22.41 19.43
N SER A 23 109.06 -21.30 18.88
CA SER A 23 110.47 -21.21 18.45
C SER A 23 111.48 -21.18 19.59
N SER A 24 111.04 -20.90 20.83
CA SER A 24 111.91 -20.87 22.01
C SER A 24 112.05 -22.22 22.72
N MET A 25 111.27 -23.23 22.31
CA MET A 25 111.29 -24.56 22.90
C MET A 25 112.51 -25.36 22.46
N SER A 26 112.96 -26.31 23.30
CA SER A 26 113.95 -27.31 22.89
C SER A 26 113.41 -28.22 21.78
N ASP A 27 114.29 -28.70 20.89
CA ASP A 27 113.92 -29.57 19.75
C ASP A 27 113.08 -30.79 20.18
N ARG A 28 113.40 -31.37 21.35
CA ARG A 28 112.66 -32.50 21.90
C ARG A 28 111.25 -32.10 22.34
N ALA A 29 111.08 -30.96 22.99
CA ALA A 29 109.77 -30.48 23.42
C ALA A 29 108.91 -30.03 22.23
N PHE A 30 109.52 -29.39 21.24
CA PHE A 30 108.86 -28.99 19.99
C PHE A 30 108.38 -30.20 19.18
N ASN A 31 109.19 -31.25 19.07
CA ASN A 31 108.80 -32.48 18.37
C ASN A 31 107.63 -33.19 19.05
N VAL A 32 107.67 -33.36 20.37
CA VAL A 32 106.56 -33.98 21.13
C VAL A 32 105.28 -33.15 21.04
N TYR A 33 105.38 -31.81 21.13
CA TYR A 33 104.23 -30.92 20.94
C TYR A 33 103.63 -31.06 19.55
N THR A 34 104.48 -31.06 18.51
CA THR A 34 104.03 -31.11 17.11
C THR A 34 103.41 -32.47 16.79
N GLU A 35 103.98 -33.56 17.29
CA GLU A 35 103.42 -34.90 17.17
C GLU A 35 102.05 -34.98 17.85
N PHE A 36 101.95 -34.58 19.11
CA PHE A 36 100.68 -34.57 19.85
C PHE A 36 99.62 -33.65 19.20
N TYR A 37 100.02 -32.45 18.79
CA TYR A 37 99.14 -31.49 18.12
C TYR A 37 98.62 -32.06 16.80
N THR A 38 99.50 -32.63 15.97
CA THR A 38 99.13 -33.22 14.68
C THR A 38 98.19 -34.41 14.87
N HIS A 39 98.48 -35.30 15.82
CA HIS A 39 97.59 -36.42 16.14
C HIS A 39 96.22 -35.96 16.63
N THR A 40 96.18 -34.97 17.52
CA THR A 40 94.92 -34.42 18.03
C THR A 40 94.12 -33.75 16.92
N GLN A 41 94.76 -32.97 16.04
CA GLN A 41 94.10 -32.36 14.89
C GLN A 41 93.53 -33.42 13.94
N ASN A 42 94.28 -34.49 13.66
CA ASN A 42 93.80 -35.60 12.83
C ASN A 42 92.56 -36.28 13.45
N ILE A 43 92.56 -36.54 14.77
CA ILE A 43 91.41 -37.11 15.48
C ILE A 43 90.20 -36.15 15.44
N CYS A 44 90.40 -34.86 15.69
CA CYS A 44 89.33 -33.88 15.61
C CYS A 44 88.74 -33.78 14.21
N TRP A 45 89.58 -33.84 13.18
CA TRP A 45 89.13 -33.81 11.79
C TRP A 45 88.33 -35.07 11.44
N PHE A 46 88.79 -36.24 11.89
CA PHE A 46 88.09 -37.51 11.73
C PHE A 46 86.70 -37.50 12.40
N LEU A 47 86.62 -37.10 13.66
CA LEU A 47 85.34 -37.01 14.40
C LEU A 47 84.37 -36.02 13.77
N ARG A 48 84.86 -34.87 13.30
CA ARG A 48 84.06 -33.90 12.55
C ARG A 48 83.55 -34.48 11.23
N GLY A 49 84.38 -35.26 10.55
CA GLY A 49 83.99 -35.99 9.34
C GLY A 49 82.84 -36.96 9.59
N GLN A 50 82.88 -37.71 10.70
CA GLN A 50 81.82 -38.66 11.06
C GLN A 50 80.49 -37.95 11.36
N VAL A 51 80.50 -36.91 12.19
CA VAL A 51 79.30 -36.12 12.49
C VAL A 51 78.73 -35.50 11.21
N TRP A 52 79.59 -34.99 10.34
CA TRP A 52 79.16 -34.44 9.05
C TRP A 52 78.53 -35.51 8.16
N GLN A 53 79.09 -36.72 8.08
CA GLN A 53 78.54 -37.82 7.30
C GLN A 53 77.16 -38.26 7.80
N GLU A 54 76.97 -38.38 9.12
CA GLU A 54 75.67 -38.75 9.71
C GLU A 54 74.60 -37.69 9.40
N VAL A 55 74.92 -36.42 9.66
CA VAL A 55 74.00 -35.29 9.40
C VAL A 55 73.70 -35.16 7.91
N MET A 56 74.69 -35.37 7.04
CA MET A 56 74.49 -35.24 5.60
C MET A 56 73.67 -36.42 5.05
N ALA A 57 73.90 -37.65 5.52
CA ALA A 57 73.12 -38.81 5.12
C ALA A 57 71.63 -38.66 5.47
N GLU A 58 71.31 -38.20 6.69
CA GLU A 58 69.93 -37.96 7.11
C GLU A 58 69.27 -36.87 6.27
N ASN A 59 69.96 -35.75 6.07
CA ASN A 59 69.45 -34.65 5.26
C ASN A 59 69.26 -35.04 3.79
N THR A 60 70.21 -35.77 3.18
CA THR A 60 70.10 -36.24 1.80
C THR A 60 68.91 -37.18 1.62
N VAL A 61 68.66 -38.10 2.56
CA VAL A 61 67.48 -38.98 2.51
C VAL A 61 66.18 -38.17 2.64
N ARG A 62 66.16 -37.18 3.54
CA ARG A 62 64.99 -36.29 3.71
C ARG A 62 64.73 -35.44 2.47
N PHE A 63 65.76 -34.85 1.89
CA PHE A 63 65.66 -34.06 0.65
C PHE A 63 65.24 -34.94 -0.53
N GLY A 64 65.78 -36.16 -0.65
CA GLY A 64 65.35 -37.12 -1.66
C GLY A 64 63.87 -37.44 -1.56
N ARG A 65 63.35 -37.68 -0.34
CA ARG A 65 61.92 -37.90 -0.11
C ARG A 65 61.07 -36.68 -0.46
N GLN A 66 61.55 -35.47 -0.16
CA GLN A 66 60.84 -34.24 -0.51
C GLN A 66 60.79 -34.00 -2.02
N LEU A 67 61.88 -34.31 -2.73
CA LEU A 67 61.93 -34.24 -4.20
C LEU A 67 61.01 -35.28 -4.85
N GLU A 68 60.98 -36.51 -4.31
CA GLU A 68 60.06 -37.56 -4.77
C GLU A 68 58.60 -37.12 -4.64
N VAL A 69 58.20 -36.60 -3.47
CA VAL A 69 56.84 -36.07 -3.25
C VAL A 69 56.55 -34.86 -4.14
N SER A 70 57.53 -33.98 -4.33
CA SER A 70 57.39 -32.83 -5.23
C SER A 70 57.23 -33.27 -6.70
N ALA A 71 57.93 -34.31 -7.13
CA ALA A 71 57.83 -34.86 -8.48
C ALA A 71 56.46 -35.49 -8.70
N GLN A 72 55.96 -36.26 -7.73
CA GLN A 72 54.60 -36.83 -7.78
C GLN A 72 53.53 -35.72 -7.86
N ASN A 73 53.65 -34.69 -7.03
CA ASN A 73 52.70 -33.58 -7.05
C ASN A 73 52.75 -32.78 -8.37
N GLN A 74 53.93 -32.62 -8.97
CA GLN A 74 54.06 -32.02 -10.30
C GLN A 74 53.40 -32.88 -11.39
N GLU A 75 53.51 -34.20 -11.30
CA GLU A 75 52.84 -35.11 -12.23
C GLU A 75 51.31 -34.99 -12.13
N ASP A 76 50.77 -34.93 -10.91
CA ASP A 76 49.34 -34.75 -10.68
C ASP A 76 48.83 -33.40 -11.22
N ILE A 77 49.61 -32.32 -11.05
CA ILE A 77 49.30 -31.01 -11.63
C ILE A 77 49.30 -31.07 -13.16
N LEU A 78 50.29 -31.74 -13.77
CA LEU A 78 50.36 -31.89 -15.23
C LEU A 78 49.17 -32.71 -15.78
N ARG A 79 48.74 -33.74 -15.05
CA ARG A 79 47.53 -34.51 -15.39
C ARG A 79 46.28 -33.63 -15.31
N ALA A 80 46.14 -32.83 -14.25
CA ALA A 80 45.03 -31.89 -14.11
C ALA A 80 45.01 -30.83 -15.22
N GLN A 81 46.17 -30.29 -15.60
CA GLN A 81 46.28 -29.35 -16.72
C GLN A 81 45.88 -29.98 -18.05
N ARG A 82 46.33 -31.21 -18.34
CA ARG A 82 45.94 -31.93 -19.56
C ARG A 82 44.42 -32.09 -19.64
N ASN A 83 43.78 -32.51 -18.55
CA ASN A 83 42.33 -32.66 -18.49
C ASN A 83 41.60 -31.31 -18.69
N SER A 84 42.14 -30.22 -18.14
CA SER A 84 41.59 -28.87 -18.33
C SER A 84 41.68 -28.40 -19.78
N VAL A 85 42.78 -28.69 -20.48
CA VAL A 85 42.95 -28.32 -21.89
C VAL A 85 41.99 -29.13 -22.77
N GLU A 86 41.83 -30.43 -22.51
CA GLU A 86 40.87 -31.25 -23.23
C GLU A 86 39.42 -30.74 -23.04
N LEU A 87 39.08 -30.29 -21.82
CA LEU A 87 37.77 -29.68 -21.56
C LEU A 87 37.61 -28.34 -22.30
N GLN A 88 38.65 -27.50 -22.34
CA GLN A 88 38.64 -26.25 -23.07
C GLN A 88 38.48 -26.46 -24.58
N GLU A 89 39.11 -27.48 -25.15
CA GLU A 89 38.95 -27.86 -26.56
C GLU A 89 37.50 -28.30 -26.85
N LYS A 90 36.92 -29.13 -25.97
CA LYS A 90 35.51 -29.51 -26.07
C LYS A 90 34.60 -28.30 -25.97
N LEU A 91 34.85 -27.36 -25.05
CA LEU A 91 34.09 -26.12 -24.95
C LEU A 91 34.23 -25.25 -26.20
N LEU A 92 35.42 -25.16 -26.79
CA LEU A 92 35.68 -24.34 -27.99
C LEU A 92 34.98 -24.93 -29.22
N HIS A 93 34.96 -26.26 -29.35
CA HIS A 93 34.21 -26.94 -30.40
C HIS A 93 32.70 -26.70 -30.27
N HIS A 94 32.16 -26.69 -29.05
CA HIS A 94 30.75 -26.33 -28.81
C HIS A 94 30.51 -24.81 -28.83
N GLY A 95 31.56 -24.01 -28.63
CA GLY A 95 31.53 -22.55 -28.63
C GLY A 95 31.12 -22.01 -29.99
N HIS A 96 31.56 -22.63 -31.08
CA HIS A 96 31.18 -22.21 -32.42
C HIS A 96 29.71 -22.54 -32.74
N ALA A 97 29.19 -23.66 -32.20
CA ALA A 97 27.75 -23.96 -32.26
C ALA A 97 26.94 -22.97 -31.41
N LEU A 98 27.44 -22.60 -30.23
CA LEU A 98 26.81 -21.62 -29.35
C LEU A 98 26.84 -20.20 -29.94
N GLU A 99 27.93 -19.80 -30.59
CA GLU A 99 28.07 -18.54 -31.32
C GLU A 99 27.06 -18.45 -32.45
N LYS A 100 26.93 -19.51 -33.25
CA LYS A 100 25.93 -19.60 -34.32
C LYS A 100 24.50 -19.53 -33.77
N ILE A 101 24.21 -20.24 -32.68
CA ILE A 101 22.91 -20.19 -32.00
C ILE A 101 22.65 -18.79 -31.43
N MET A 102 23.67 -18.12 -30.87
CA MET A 102 23.55 -16.78 -30.31
C MET A 102 23.32 -15.73 -31.41
N GLU A 103 23.97 -15.88 -32.57
CA GLU A 103 23.75 -15.02 -33.73
C GLU A 103 22.36 -15.24 -34.34
N GLU A 104 21.94 -16.51 -34.51
CA GLU A 104 20.57 -16.86 -34.92
C GLU A 104 19.53 -16.35 -33.90
N PHE A 105 19.82 -16.43 -32.61
CA PHE A 105 18.96 -15.92 -31.54
C PHE A 105 18.95 -14.39 -31.51
N TYR A 106 20.07 -13.72 -31.79
CA TYR A 106 20.16 -12.26 -31.87
C TYR A 106 19.35 -11.72 -33.05
N VAL A 107 19.52 -12.32 -34.24
CA VAL A 107 18.75 -11.96 -35.45
C VAL A 107 17.26 -12.30 -35.25
N SER A 108 16.94 -13.47 -34.67
CA SER A 108 15.55 -13.86 -34.36
C SER A 108 14.92 -12.94 -33.32
N THR A 109 15.65 -12.54 -32.28
CA THR A 109 15.16 -11.58 -31.26
C THR A 109 14.94 -10.20 -31.85
N GLN A 110 15.81 -9.75 -32.78
CA GLN A 110 15.63 -8.49 -33.49
C GLN A 110 14.40 -8.52 -34.40
N GLN A 111 14.16 -9.64 -35.10
CA GLN A 111 12.95 -9.85 -35.90
C GLN A 111 11.69 -9.93 -35.02
N HIS A 112 11.77 -10.60 -33.86
CA HIS A 112 10.70 -10.71 -32.89
C HIS A 112 10.49 -9.43 -32.07
N HIS A 113 11.42 -8.47 -32.09
CA HIS A 113 11.26 -7.19 -31.40
C HIS A 113 10.04 -6.43 -31.91
N HIS A 114 9.69 -6.55 -33.20
CA HIS A 114 8.47 -5.97 -33.74
C HIS A 114 7.21 -6.62 -33.14
N ILE A 115 7.18 -7.95 -33.01
CA ILE A 115 6.06 -8.69 -32.41
C ILE A 115 5.97 -8.45 -30.90
N LEU A 116 7.11 -8.41 -30.20
CA LEU A 116 7.18 -8.07 -28.78
C LEU A 116 6.74 -6.62 -28.55
N SER A 117 7.10 -5.70 -29.44
CA SER A 117 6.64 -4.30 -29.37
C SER A 117 5.13 -4.20 -29.63
N LEU A 118 4.58 -5.06 -30.50
CA LEU A 118 3.14 -5.18 -30.74
C LEU A 118 2.41 -5.80 -29.54
N MET A 119 2.97 -6.83 -28.90
CA MET A 119 2.42 -7.39 -27.66
C MET A 119 2.51 -6.39 -26.51
N ALA A 120 3.62 -5.66 -26.38
CA ALA A 120 3.81 -4.65 -25.35
C ALA A 120 2.91 -3.43 -25.58
N SER A 121 2.70 -3.01 -26.83
CA SER A 121 1.76 -1.93 -27.16
C SER A 121 0.32 -2.37 -26.94
N ASN A 122 -0.04 -3.62 -27.27
CA ASN A 122 -1.34 -4.19 -26.96
C ASN A 122 -1.56 -4.32 -25.44
N MET A 123 -0.53 -4.72 -24.67
CA MET A 123 -0.59 -4.75 -23.21
C MET A 123 -0.80 -3.34 -22.64
N LYS A 124 -0.10 -2.33 -23.16
CA LYS A 124 -0.29 -0.93 -22.76
C LYS A 124 -1.68 -0.40 -23.13
N SER A 125 -2.21 -0.79 -24.29
CA SER A 125 -3.56 -0.44 -24.74
C SER A 125 -4.64 -1.10 -23.87
N LEU A 126 -4.45 -2.37 -23.50
CA LEU A 126 -5.34 -3.06 -22.55
C LEU A 126 -5.23 -2.44 -21.15
N GLN A 127 -4.03 -2.05 -20.72
CA GLN A 127 -3.81 -1.38 -19.46
C GLN A 127 -4.51 -0.01 -19.43
N SER A 128 -4.37 0.82 -20.48
CA SER A 128 -5.07 2.11 -20.56
C SER A 128 -6.58 1.95 -20.71
N TRP A 129 -7.05 0.94 -21.45
CA TRP A 129 -8.46 0.62 -21.55
C TRP A 129 -9.04 0.14 -20.21
N LEU A 130 -8.36 -0.78 -19.52
CA LEU A 130 -8.77 -1.29 -18.21
C LEU A 130 -8.85 -0.17 -17.16
N ILE A 131 -7.85 0.71 -17.13
CA ILE A 131 -7.78 1.82 -16.17
C ILE A 131 -8.83 2.90 -16.50
N GLY A 132 -9.06 3.17 -17.79
CA GLY A 132 -10.09 4.11 -18.25
C GLY A 132 -11.51 3.60 -17.94
N GLU A 133 -11.77 2.32 -18.22
CA GLU A 133 -13.07 1.68 -17.97
C GLU A 133 -13.35 1.52 -16.47
N PHE A 134 -12.33 1.28 -15.64
CA PHE A 134 -12.54 1.19 -14.19
C PHE A 134 -12.88 2.55 -13.56
N SER A 135 -12.38 3.66 -14.11
CA SER A 135 -12.57 5.00 -13.55
C SER A 135 -14.01 5.52 -13.63
N TRP A 136 -14.77 5.20 -14.68
CA TRP A 136 -16.18 5.66 -14.76
C TRP A 136 -17.10 4.85 -13.83
N ILE A 137 -16.80 3.56 -13.63
CA ILE A 137 -17.53 2.67 -12.70
C ILE A 137 -17.39 3.17 -11.26
N ASP A 138 -16.17 3.52 -10.82
CA ASP A 138 -15.95 4.12 -9.49
C ASP A 138 -16.82 5.37 -9.28
N THR A 139 -16.87 6.23 -10.30
CA THR A 139 -17.66 7.47 -10.26
C THR A 139 -19.16 7.18 -10.13
N ILE A 140 -19.69 6.20 -10.87
CA ILE A 140 -21.11 5.80 -10.76
C ILE A 140 -21.42 5.27 -9.36
N ILE A 141 -20.59 4.38 -8.83
CA ILE A 141 -20.78 3.80 -7.49
C ILE A 141 -20.81 4.90 -6.43
N PHE A 142 -19.88 5.87 -6.50
CA PHE A 142 -19.83 7.01 -5.60
C PHE A 142 -21.11 7.86 -5.62
N TYR A 143 -21.64 8.18 -6.80
CA TYR A 143 -22.87 8.98 -6.92
C TYR A 143 -24.13 8.23 -6.53
N VAL A 144 -24.22 6.93 -6.80
CA VAL A 144 -25.32 6.08 -6.33
C VAL A 144 -25.31 6.01 -4.80
N ALA A 145 -24.14 5.77 -4.19
CA ALA A 145 -23.99 5.78 -2.73
C ALA A 145 -24.35 7.15 -2.13
N SER A 146 -23.89 8.25 -2.74
CA SER A 146 -24.22 9.61 -2.30
C SER A 146 -25.72 9.91 -2.42
N SER A 147 -26.39 9.41 -3.47
CA SER A 147 -27.83 9.56 -3.64
C SER A 147 -28.61 8.83 -2.54
N ILE A 148 -28.20 7.60 -2.20
CA ILE A 148 -28.75 6.85 -1.06
C ILE A 148 -28.53 7.63 0.24
N PHE A 149 -27.34 8.17 0.45
CA PHE A 149 -27.01 8.95 1.65
C PHE A 149 -27.87 10.21 1.77
N ILE A 150 -28.10 10.94 0.67
CA ILE A 150 -29.00 12.10 0.63
C ILE A 150 -30.43 11.66 0.98
N ILE A 151 -30.93 10.54 0.42
CA ILE A 151 -32.27 10.04 0.74
C ILE A 151 -32.38 9.69 2.23
N VAL A 152 -31.37 9.03 2.81
CA VAL A 152 -31.33 8.64 4.22
C VAL A 152 -31.30 9.88 5.13
N ILE A 153 -30.38 10.82 4.91
CA ILE A 153 -30.28 12.06 5.70
C ILE A 153 -31.55 12.90 5.58
N THR A 154 -32.13 12.93 4.38
CA THR A 154 -33.30 13.77 4.12
C THR A 154 -34.62 13.06 4.37
N SER A 155 -34.62 11.81 4.86
CA SER A 155 -35.82 11.08 5.28
C SER A 155 -36.53 11.74 6.46
N THR A 156 -35.80 12.53 7.26
CA THR A 156 -36.35 13.25 8.42
C THR A 156 -37.11 14.50 7.97
N ASN A 157 -38.33 14.72 8.50
CA ASN A 157 -39.17 15.88 8.18
C ASN A 157 -38.47 17.24 8.39
N ARG A 158 -37.48 17.28 9.31
CA ARG A 158 -36.65 18.44 9.64
C ARG A 158 -35.78 18.96 8.47
N THR A 159 -35.41 18.10 7.53
CA THR A 159 -34.53 18.44 6.39
C THR A 159 -35.23 18.30 5.05
N SER A 160 -36.54 18.03 5.01
CA SER A 160 -37.31 17.78 3.78
C SER A 160 -37.19 18.89 2.72
N SER A 161 -37.03 20.14 3.12
CA SER A 161 -36.84 21.27 2.20
C SER A 161 -35.45 21.29 1.52
N ALA A 162 -34.48 20.53 2.04
CA ALA A 162 -33.12 20.46 1.49
C ALA A 162 -32.95 19.37 0.41
N ARG A 163 -33.98 18.54 0.16
CA ARG A 163 -33.93 17.46 -0.85
C ARG A 163 -33.62 18.01 -2.24
N PHE A 164 -34.41 18.97 -2.71
CA PHE A 164 -34.27 19.57 -4.02
C PHE A 164 -32.91 20.26 -4.24
N PRO A 165 -32.42 21.14 -3.34
CA PRO A 165 -31.11 21.75 -3.54
C PRO A 165 -29.96 20.72 -3.49
N LEU A 166 -30.07 19.64 -2.70
CA LEU A 166 -29.05 18.58 -2.69
C LEU A 166 -29.04 17.76 -3.98
N TRP A 167 -30.21 17.41 -4.53
CA TRP A 167 -30.31 16.75 -5.84
C TRP A 167 -29.79 17.64 -6.97
N LEU A 168 -30.14 18.93 -6.96
CA LEU A 168 -29.63 19.91 -7.92
C LEU A 168 -28.10 20.02 -7.84
N LEU A 169 -27.55 20.08 -6.62
CA LEU A 169 -26.11 20.17 -6.39
C LEU A 169 -25.39 18.91 -6.91
N LEU A 170 -25.99 17.73 -6.75
CA LEU A 170 -25.43 16.46 -7.24
C LEU A 170 -25.44 16.38 -8.77
N ILE A 171 -26.49 16.89 -9.42
CA ILE A 171 -26.51 17.00 -10.89
C ILE A 171 -25.45 17.99 -11.37
N LEU A 172 -25.31 19.13 -10.68
CA LEU A 172 -24.30 20.14 -11.01
C LEU A 172 -22.88 19.59 -10.87
N SER A 173 -22.58 18.80 -9.83
CA SER A 173 -21.26 18.21 -9.63
C SER A 173 -20.89 17.24 -10.75
N VAL A 174 -21.83 16.42 -11.21
CA VAL A 174 -21.63 15.52 -12.37
C VAL A 174 -21.32 16.32 -13.64
N ILE A 175 -22.03 17.42 -13.88
CA ILE A 175 -21.77 18.29 -15.04
C ILE A 175 -20.38 18.92 -14.94
N CYS A 176 -20.00 19.44 -13.76
CA CYS A 176 -18.67 20.00 -13.55
C CYS A 176 -17.55 18.99 -13.79
N GLU A 177 -17.69 17.75 -13.29
CA GLU A 177 -16.72 16.68 -13.55
C GLU A 177 -16.62 16.35 -15.04
N ARG A 178 -17.74 16.31 -15.77
CA ARG A 178 -17.73 16.08 -17.22
C ARG A 178 -17.07 17.22 -18.00
N LEU A 179 -17.29 18.47 -17.60
CA LEU A 179 -16.62 19.62 -18.22
C LEU A 179 -15.11 19.61 -17.97
N ILE A 180 -14.69 19.28 -16.74
CA ILE A 180 -13.26 19.15 -16.41
C ILE A 180 -12.62 18.02 -17.21
N TYR A 181 -13.27 16.85 -17.29
CA TYR A 181 -12.78 15.74 -18.10
C TYR A 181 -12.59 16.15 -19.57
N LEU A 182 -13.60 16.78 -20.19
CA LEU A 182 -13.52 17.24 -21.57
C LEU A 182 -12.42 18.29 -21.77
N HIS A 183 -12.28 19.24 -20.83
CA HIS A 183 -11.27 20.30 -20.91
C HIS A 183 -9.85 19.76 -20.76
N VAL A 184 -9.63 18.83 -19.82
CA VAL A 184 -8.32 18.22 -19.56
C VAL A 184 -7.91 17.30 -20.71
N VAL A 185 -8.84 16.46 -21.21
CA VAL A 185 -8.58 15.59 -22.37
C VAL A 185 -8.27 16.40 -23.63
N HIS A 186 -8.94 17.54 -23.83
CA HIS A 186 -8.65 18.43 -24.97
C HIS A 186 -7.29 19.13 -24.85
N SER A 187 -6.85 19.44 -23.62
CA SER A 187 -5.63 20.21 -23.38
C SER A 187 -4.35 19.37 -23.39
N TYR A 188 -4.43 18.05 -23.20
CA TYR A 188 -3.27 17.16 -23.16
C TYR A 188 -3.26 16.18 -24.34
N ASP A 189 -2.52 16.53 -25.39
CA ASP A 189 -2.37 15.72 -26.61
C ASP A 189 -1.33 14.58 -26.49
N LYS A 190 -0.47 14.57 -25.45
CA LYS A 190 0.66 13.62 -25.37
C LYS A 190 0.86 13.04 -23.97
N GLN A 191 0.90 11.70 -23.93
CA GLN A 191 1.06 10.78 -22.79
C GLN A 191 -0.18 10.53 -21.90
N VAL A 192 -0.86 9.41 -22.21
CA VAL A 192 -2.06 8.89 -21.54
C VAL A 192 -1.88 8.71 -20.02
N GLN A 193 -0.69 8.31 -19.55
CA GLN A 193 -0.50 7.88 -18.16
C GLN A 193 -0.43 9.04 -17.16
N GLU A 194 0.22 10.15 -17.50
CA GLU A 194 0.32 11.34 -16.63
C GLU A 194 -1.03 12.09 -16.57
N VAL A 195 -1.75 12.10 -17.68
CA VAL A 195 -3.08 12.72 -17.79
C VAL A 195 -4.07 12.05 -16.84
N HIS A 196 -4.05 10.71 -16.71
CA HIS A 196 -4.95 10.01 -15.78
C HIS A 196 -4.70 10.35 -14.30
N LEU A 197 -3.43 10.52 -13.89
CA LEU A 197 -3.10 10.88 -12.51
C LEU A 197 -3.57 12.31 -12.19
N ALA A 198 -3.39 13.24 -13.12
CA ALA A 198 -3.87 14.61 -12.98
C ALA A 198 -5.40 14.66 -12.91
N ILE A 199 -6.10 13.91 -13.77
CA ILE A 199 -7.57 13.81 -13.76
C ILE A 199 -8.07 13.32 -12.39
N ALA A 200 -7.46 12.25 -11.84
CA ALA A 200 -7.84 11.71 -10.54
C ALA A 200 -7.73 12.76 -9.43
N GLY A 201 -6.66 13.56 -9.43
CA GLY A 201 -6.48 14.67 -8.49
C GLY A 201 -7.59 15.72 -8.59
N TYR A 202 -7.90 16.21 -9.80
CA TYR A 202 -8.96 17.21 -10.00
C TYR A 202 -10.34 16.69 -9.59
N VAL A 203 -10.66 15.42 -9.90
CA VAL A 203 -11.91 14.78 -9.49
C VAL A 203 -12.01 14.71 -7.96
N GLU A 204 -10.93 14.35 -7.26
CA GLU A 204 -10.93 14.31 -5.80
C GLU A 204 -11.17 15.70 -5.17
N TRP A 205 -10.59 16.76 -5.74
CA TRP A 205 -10.84 18.13 -5.33
C TRP A 205 -12.31 18.54 -5.51
N VAL A 206 -12.93 18.19 -6.64
CA VAL A 206 -14.35 18.47 -6.91
C VAL A 206 -15.27 17.71 -5.93
N ARG A 207 -14.97 16.45 -5.63
CA ARG A 207 -15.74 15.67 -4.65
C ARG A 207 -15.67 16.27 -3.24
N LYS A 208 -14.49 16.77 -2.83
CA LYS A 208 -14.30 17.44 -1.53
C LYS A 208 -15.05 18.76 -1.44
N THR A 209 -14.99 19.61 -2.47
CA THR A 209 -15.72 20.89 -2.49
C THR A 209 -17.23 20.68 -2.49
N PHE A 210 -17.73 19.68 -3.23
CA PHE A 210 -19.13 19.27 -3.18
C PHE A 210 -19.56 18.86 -1.77
N GLY A 211 -18.77 18.02 -1.08
CA GLY A 211 -19.07 17.59 0.29
C GLY A 211 -19.19 18.76 1.27
N VAL A 212 -18.30 19.76 1.15
CA VAL A 212 -18.35 20.97 1.98
C VAL A 212 -19.61 21.80 1.71
N ILE A 213 -19.97 22.01 0.44
CA ILE A 213 -21.18 22.75 0.07
C ILE A 213 -22.45 22.02 0.56
N ALA A 214 -22.51 20.70 0.38
CA ALA A 214 -23.64 19.88 0.84
C ALA A 214 -23.79 19.96 2.37
N LEU A 215 -22.69 19.91 3.12
CA LEU A 215 -22.70 20.08 4.57
C LEU A 215 -23.22 21.45 4.98
N CYS A 216 -22.78 22.53 4.30
CA CYS A 216 -23.27 23.88 4.56
C CYS A 216 -24.78 24.00 4.29
N VAL A 217 -25.29 23.43 3.19
CA VAL A 217 -26.74 23.42 2.88
C VAL A 217 -27.53 22.65 3.95
N LEU A 218 -27.01 21.52 4.42
CA LEU A 218 -27.62 20.76 5.51
C LEU A 218 -27.66 21.57 6.82
N LEU A 219 -26.57 22.25 7.17
CA LEU A 219 -26.53 23.11 8.36
C LEU A 219 -27.52 24.27 8.24
N LEU A 220 -27.54 24.99 7.11
CA LEU A 220 -28.47 26.09 6.88
C LEU A 220 -29.93 25.64 6.96
N SER A 221 -30.27 24.52 6.35
CA SER A 221 -31.62 23.97 6.42
C SER A 221 -32.00 23.52 7.83
N ALA A 222 -31.06 22.96 8.60
CA ALA A 222 -31.27 22.58 10.00
C ALA A 222 -31.48 23.80 10.92
N PHE A 223 -30.77 24.90 10.68
CA PHE A 223 -30.97 26.19 11.37
C PHE A 223 -32.29 26.85 10.96
N TYR A 224 -32.60 26.90 9.66
CA TYR A 224 -33.83 27.51 9.14
C TYR A 224 -35.09 26.78 9.64
N TYR A 225 -35.09 25.44 9.65
CA TYR A 225 -36.22 24.66 10.16
C TYR A 225 -36.49 24.89 11.66
N ARG A 226 -35.43 25.12 12.45
CA ARG A 226 -35.58 25.43 13.88
C ARG A 226 -36.39 26.72 14.09
N ASN A 227 -36.19 27.73 13.24
CA ASN A 227 -36.96 28.98 13.28
C ASN A 227 -38.39 28.84 12.77
N LEU A 228 -38.62 27.99 11.74
CA LEU A 228 -39.98 27.70 11.26
C LEU A 228 -40.84 27.02 12.33
N ASN A 229 -40.29 26.08 13.09
CA ASN A 229 -41.04 25.38 14.13
C ASN A 229 -41.44 26.31 15.28
N SER A 230 -40.54 27.22 15.70
CA SER A 230 -40.88 28.22 16.72
C SER A 230 -41.96 29.19 16.23
N LEU A 231 -41.89 29.63 14.96
CA LEU A 231 -42.90 30.51 14.37
C LEU A 231 -44.26 29.80 14.25
N ASN A 232 -44.28 28.55 13.78
CA ASN A 232 -45.51 27.77 13.61
C ASN A 232 -46.21 27.52 14.95
N ASN A 233 -45.45 27.20 16.00
CA ASN A 233 -45.99 27.03 17.35
C ASN A 233 -46.58 28.33 17.90
N GLN A 234 -45.91 29.46 17.68
CA GLN A 234 -46.46 30.79 18.06
C GLN A 234 -47.75 31.10 17.30
N LEU A 235 -47.79 30.81 16.00
CA LEU A 235 -48.97 31.06 15.17
C LEU A 235 -50.16 30.20 15.61
N LEU A 236 -49.91 28.93 15.97
CA LEU A 236 -50.93 28.02 16.50
C LEU A 236 -51.48 28.51 17.84
N HIS A 237 -50.60 28.99 18.73
CA HIS A 237 -51.02 29.62 19.99
C HIS A 237 -51.94 30.82 19.72
N ASN A 238 -51.55 31.73 18.82
CA ASN A 238 -52.36 32.90 18.47
C ASN A 238 -53.73 32.52 17.88
N ILE A 239 -53.80 31.51 16.99
CA ILE A 239 -55.06 31.03 16.42
C ILE A 239 -55.96 30.41 17.50
N HIS A 240 -55.38 29.62 18.41
CA HIS A 240 -56.14 28.99 19.48
C HIS A 240 -56.69 30.05 20.46
N GLU A 241 -55.91 31.07 20.78
CA GLU A 241 -56.36 32.21 21.58
C GLU A 241 -57.51 32.96 20.89
N GLN A 242 -57.39 33.24 19.59
CA GLN A 242 -58.47 33.89 18.83
C GLN A 242 -59.76 33.06 18.83
N GLN A 243 -59.66 31.73 18.66
CA GLN A 243 -60.83 30.85 18.73
C GLN A 243 -61.47 30.84 20.12
N GLN A 244 -60.67 30.84 21.18
CA GLN A 244 -61.19 30.91 22.55
C GLN A 244 -61.92 32.24 22.82
N VAL A 245 -61.40 33.36 22.33
CA VAL A 245 -62.05 34.67 22.46
C VAL A 245 -63.39 34.71 21.71
N ILE A 246 -63.43 34.22 20.46
CA ILE A 246 -64.65 34.16 19.66
C ILE A 246 -65.71 33.27 20.32
N MET A 247 -65.30 32.10 20.85
CA MET A 247 -66.24 31.20 21.53
C MET A 247 -66.82 31.82 22.81
N ARG A 248 -66.00 32.55 23.60
CA ARG A 248 -66.50 33.29 24.77
C ARG A 248 -67.53 34.35 24.37
N GLN A 249 -67.24 35.15 23.34
CA GLN A 249 -68.18 36.16 22.85
C GLN A 249 -69.51 35.55 22.36
N ILE A 250 -69.49 34.40 21.69
CA ILE A 250 -70.71 33.71 21.26
C ILE A 250 -71.52 33.19 22.46
N VAL A 251 -70.86 32.65 23.48
CA VAL A 251 -71.52 32.18 24.71
C VAL A 251 -72.11 33.35 25.49
N ASP A 252 -71.39 34.46 25.64
CA ASP A 252 -71.86 35.66 26.32
C ASP A 252 -73.07 36.28 25.58
N LEU A 253 -73.04 36.33 24.24
CA LEU A 253 -74.19 36.76 23.43
C LEU A 253 -75.39 35.83 23.55
N LYS A 254 -75.17 34.53 23.75
CA LYS A 254 -76.24 33.56 23.97
C LYS A 254 -76.86 33.71 25.36
N MET A 255 -76.05 33.90 26.39
CA MET A 255 -76.49 34.15 27.77
C MET A 255 -77.31 35.45 27.85
N ASN A 256 -76.84 36.54 27.25
CA ASN A 256 -77.58 37.80 27.22
C ASN A 256 -78.92 37.68 26.45
N ARG A 257 -78.96 36.90 25.36
CA ARG A 257 -80.21 36.63 24.63
C ARG A 257 -81.20 35.79 25.45
N GLU A 258 -80.72 34.84 26.25
CA GLU A 258 -81.56 34.01 27.12
C GLU A 258 -82.09 34.82 28.31
N ASP A 259 -81.31 35.73 28.89
CA ASP A 259 -81.76 36.68 29.92
C ASP A 259 -82.80 37.68 29.39
N ASP A 260 -82.60 38.23 28.18
CA ASP A 260 -83.59 39.08 27.51
C ASP A 260 -84.90 38.31 27.21
N GLY A 261 -84.79 37.03 26.84
CA GLY A 261 -85.93 36.15 26.63
C GLY A 261 -86.67 35.81 27.93
N LEU A 262 -85.96 35.63 29.04
CA LEU A 262 -86.53 35.36 30.35
C LEU A 262 -87.23 36.60 30.93
N LEU A 263 -86.67 37.80 30.72
CA LEU A 263 -87.30 39.07 31.07
C LEU A 263 -88.60 39.30 30.28
N ILE A 264 -88.63 38.96 28.98
CA ILE A 264 -89.85 39.06 28.17
C ILE A 264 -90.91 38.03 28.58
N VAL A 265 -90.53 36.83 29.05
CA VAL A 265 -91.49 35.81 29.53
C VAL A 265 -92.07 36.16 30.90
N GLN A 266 -91.27 36.75 31.80
CA GLN A 266 -91.74 37.22 33.10
C GLN A 266 -92.76 38.36 32.94
N GLU A 267 -92.58 39.25 31.96
CA GLU A 267 -93.49 40.36 31.68
C GLU A 267 -94.77 39.91 30.94
N ARG A 268 -94.77 38.73 30.30
CA ARG A 268 -95.92 38.21 29.52
C ARG A 268 -96.83 37.23 30.28
N SER A 269 -96.49 36.83 31.51
CA SER A 269 -97.32 35.93 32.32
C SER A 269 -98.55 36.59 32.98
N SER A 270 -98.87 37.85 32.62
CA SER A 270 -100.14 38.50 32.94
C SER A 270 -100.90 38.87 31.66
N LYS A 271 -101.40 37.85 30.94
CA LYS A 271 -102.66 37.83 30.15
C LYS A 271 -102.71 36.60 29.25
N SER A 272 -103.65 35.71 29.53
CA SER A 272 -104.10 34.62 28.65
C SER A 272 -105.25 35.12 27.74
N PRO A 273 -105.89 34.29 26.89
CA PRO A 273 -105.39 33.28 25.93
C PRO A 273 -105.99 33.51 24.51
N PHE A 274 -105.70 32.60 23.57
CA PHE A 274 -106.61 32.04 22.53
C PHE A 274 -106.04 32.00 21.08
N THR A 275 -105.74 30.75 20.68
CA THR A 275 -105.93 30.03 19.39
C THR A 275 -106.05 30.79 18.05
N GLN A 276 -105.20 30.42 17.06
CA GLN A 276 -105.66 29.71 15.85
C GLN A 276 -104.51 29.21 14.94
N SER A 277 -104.80 28.07 14.31
CA SER A 277 -104.07 27.33 13.27
C SER A 277 -104.14 28.02 11.90
N PHE A 278 -103.09 27.95 11.06
CA PHE A 278 -103.13 27.32 9.73
C PHE A 278 -101.77 27.34 8.97
N ALA A 279 -101.58 26.24 8.23
CA ALA A 279 -100.59 25.83 7.22
C ALA A 279 -99.67 26.85 6.51
N SER A 280 -98.41 26.45 6.25
CA SER A 280 -97.92 26.00 4.92
C SER A 280 -96.38 25.88 4.85
N THR A 281 -95.89 24.72 4.40
CA THR A 281 -94.58 24.47 3.77
C THR A 281 -94.62 24.92 2.29
N PRO A 282 -93.51 25.28 1.60
CA PRO A 282 -92.41 24.35 1.26
C PRO A 282 -90.98 24.97 1.31
N SER A 283 -89.99 24.19 1.79
CA SER A 283 -88.88 23.56 1.03
C SER A 283 -87.90 24.53 0.32
N VAL A 284 -86.60 24.38 0.60
CA VAL A 284 -85.52 24.12 -0.38
C VAL A 284 -84.19 23.84 0.37
N HIS A 285 -83.63 22.68 0.01
CA HIS A 285 -82.26 22.16 0.13
C HIS A 285 -81.16 22.91 0.92
N VAL A 286 -80.59 22.20 1.89
CA VAL A 286 -79.15 22.28 2.22
C VAL A 286 -78.53 20.88 2.04
N SER A 287 -77.57 20.82 1.13
CA SER A 287 -76.75 19.68 0.79
C SER A 287 -75.86 19.28 1.98
N LYS A 288 -76.02 18.04 2.47
CA LYS A 288 -74.99 17.35 3.26
C LYS A 288 -74.01 16.69 2.28
N ILE A 289 -72.74 17.08 2.33
CA ILE A 289 -71.65 16.38 1.66
C ILE A 289 -70.57 16.08 2.72
N TYR A 290 -70.26 14.78 2.79
CA TYR A 290 -69.12 14.10 3.40
C TYR A 290 -69.10 13.87 4.92
N GLN A 291 -69.66 12.71 5.27
CA GLN A 291 -69.26 11.85 6.39
C GLN A 291 -68.28 10.79 5.84
N ASP A 292 -67.24 10.53 6.63
CA ASP A 292 -66.41 9.32 6.75
C ASP A 292 -66.44 8.25 5.65
N SER A 293 -65.23 7.85 5.23
CA SER A 293 -64.98 6.45 4.88
C SER A 293 -63.61 5.97 5.32
N PRO A 294 -63.50 4.66 5.61
CA PRO A 294 -62.41 4.05 6.35
C PRO A 294 -61.42 3.33 5.42
N VAL A 295 -60.27 2.99 6.04
CA VAL A 295 -59.43 1.80 5.79
C VAL A 295 -59.91 0.86 4.68
N THR A 296 -59.14 0.77 3.59
CA THR A 296 -59.21 -0.37 2.65
C THR A 296 -57.91 -1.17 2.68
N ARG A 297 -58.06 -2.38 3.22
CA ARG A 297 -57.10 -3.49 3.19
C ARG A 297 -57.79 -4.59 2.37
N SER A 298 -57.30 -4.91 1.17
CA SER A 298 -57.56 -6.20 0.49
C SER A 298 -56.64 -6.33 -0.73
N ARG A 299 -55.63 -7.19 -0.69
CA ARG A 299 -55.62 -8.54 -1.30
C ARG A 299 -56.16 -8.57 -2.73
N TYR A 300 -55.25 -8.74 -3.70
CA TYR A 300 -55.56 -9.41 -4.96
C TYR A 300 -54.75 -10.69 -5.09
N ASN A 301 -55.49 -11.74 -5.49
CA ASN A 301 -55.09 -13.12 -5.68
C ASN A 301 -54.11 -13.30 -6.84
N LEU A 302 -53.21 -14.27 -6.65
CA LEU A 302 -52.44 -14.96 -7.66
C LEU A 302 -53.29 -16.07 -8.30
N ARG A 303 -53.54 -15.99 -9.61
CA ARG A 303 -53.84 -17.08 -10.55
C ARG A 303 -53.88 -16.43 -11.95
N GLY A 304 -53.17 -16.83 -13.00
CA GLY A 304 -52.40 -18.01 -13.36
C GLY A 304 -52.56 -18.11 -14.89
N ARG A 305 -51.48 -18.08 -15.67
CA ARG A 305 -51.56 -18.40 -17.11
C ARG A 305 -50.39 -19.28 -17.51
N SER A 306 -50.77 -20.54 -17.75
CA SER A 306 -49.99 -21.61 -18.34
C SER A 306 -49.47 -21.20 -19.73
N LYS A 307 -48.21 -21.51 -20.04
CA LYS A 307 -47.71 -21.65 -21.41
C LYS A 307 -47.42 -23.13 -21.65
N VAL A 308 -48.04 -23.62 -22.71
CA VAL A 308 -47.95 -24.93 -23.32
C VAL A 308 -46.53 -25.14 -23.85
N LEU A 309 -45.91 -26.26 -23.48
CA LEU A 309 -44.90 -26.96 -24.27
C LEU A 309 -45.61 -28.17 -24.88
N ASP A 310 -45.53 -28.30 -26.20
CA ASP A 310 -45.84 -29.53 -26.91
C ASP A 310 -44.52 -30.25 -27.30
N PRO A 311 -44.56 -31.59 -27.45
CA PRO A 311 -43.42 -32.50 -27.43
C PRO A 311 -42.52 -32.51 -28.68
#